data_AF-A0A2E3XNV9-F1
#
_entry.id   AF-A0A2E3XNV9-F1
#
_cell.length_a   1.000
_cell.length_b   1.000
_cell.length_c   1.000
_cell.angle_alpha   90.00
_cell.angle_beta   90.00
_cell.angle_gamma   90.00
#
_symmetry.space_group_name_H-M   'P 1'
#
loop_
_entity.id
_entity.type
_entity.pdbx_description
1 polymer ?
#
loop_
_entity_poly.entity_id
_entity_poly.type
_entity_poly.pdbx_seq_one_letter_code
_entity_poly.pdbx_strand_id
1 'polypeptide(L)'
;MKSLLIPFLFLKFLISTTLYAGSYGVSGDRSLFHKQIILDAAYEKYEVSSFLDDEVTLFSEEQAQSLFRELSKIDYMKFDYLHDGCFARAQEFSLIGKENGIEMGKVFLSDREDSPSLYPVSWQNEGARLAPIPYGFMGWKYHVAVYILVNIDGKDIPYILDVGVADKAIPLKKWVRGLGATEETHQIKFRDRGYIFADSRHPMGDYSNIAGQLRDQELIREMGISEFLFQRESGWL
;
A
#
# COMPACT_ATOMS: atom_id res chain seq x y z
N MET A 1 -14.67 57.92 45.33
CA MET A 1 -14.62 57.57 43.89
C MET A 1 -13.67 56.39 43.73
N LYS A 2 -14.22 55.18 43.54
CA LYS A 2 -13.45 53.94 43.41
C LYS A 2 -13.14 53.73 41.92
N SER A 3 -11.87 53.80 41.58
CA SER A 3 -11.32 53.52 40.25
C SER A 3 -11.39 52.02 39.96
N LEU A 4 -12.21 51.62 38.98
CA LEU A 4 -12.23 50.25 38.44
C LEU A 4 -10.97 50.02 37.59
N LEU A 5 -10.12 49.09 38.04
CA LEU A 5 -9.04 48.52 37.25
C LEU A 5 -9.62 47.43 36.33
N ILE A 6 -9.49 47.63 35.02
CA ILE A 6 -9.82 46.64 33.99
C ILE A 6 -8.64 45.65 33.91
N PRO A 7 -8.85 44.33 34.08
CA PRO A 7 -7.79 43.37 33.85
C PRO A 7 -7.61 43.16 32.34
N PHE A 8 -6.39 43.42 31.86
CA PHE A 8 -5.92 43.01 30.53
C PHE A 8 -5.98 41.49 30.44
N LEU A 9 -7.03 40.95 29.80
CA LEU A 9 -7.04 39.57 29.33
C LEU A 9 -6.03 39.47 28.17
N PHE A 10 -4.88 38.87 28.44
CA PHE A 10 -4.00 38.33 27.40
C PHE A 10 -4.71 37.14 26.74
N LEU A 11 -5.48 37.42 25.68
CA LEU A 11 -5.99 36.42 24.77
C LEU A 11 -4.81 35.89 23.95
N LYS A 12 -4.10 34.88 24.48
CA LYS A 12 -3.21 34.04 23.67
C LYS A 12 -4.11 33.28 22.70
N PHE A 13 -4.27 33.85 21.50
CA PHE A 13 -4.63 33.08 20.33
C PHE A 13 -3.51 32.06 20.10
N LEU A 14 -3.67 30.87 20.68
CA LEU A 14 -3.06 29.66 20.14
C LEU A 14 -3.78 29.41 18.81
N ILE A 15 -3.30 30.09 17.77
CA ILE A 15 -3.43 29.57 16.42
C ILE A 15 -2.59 28.31 16.43
N SER A 16 -3.20 27.18 16.81
CA SER A 16 -2.72 25.87 16.42
C SER A 16 -2.95 25.77 14.93
N THR A 17 -2.09 26.44 14.16
CA THR A 17 -1.75 26.00 12.82
C THR A 17 -1.10 24.65 13.03
N THR A 18 -1.93 23.61 13.08
CA THR A 18 -1.51 22.29 12.64
C THR A 18 -1.21 22.46 11.16
N LEU A 19 0.01 22.95 10.88
CA LEU A 19 0.70 22.70 9.63
C LEU A 19 0.68 21.18 9.51
N TYR A 20 -0.23 20.69 8.67
CA TYR A 20 -0.25 19.32 8.18
C TYR A 20 1.11 19.11 7.50
N ALA A 21 2.07 18.63 8.28
CA ALA A 21 3.37 18.23 7.79
C ALA A 21 3.17 16.93 6.99
N GLY A 22 3.42 17.02 5.69
CA GLY A 22 3.73 15.86 4.86
C GLY A 22 2.60 15.30 4.01
N SER A 23 1.80 16.12 3.33
CA SER A 23 1.28 15.66 2.03
C SER A 23 2.38 15.87 1.00
N TYR A 24 2.97 14.78 0.52
CA TYR A 24 3.83 14.87 -0.66
C TYR A 24 2.93 15.22 -1.85
N GLY A 25 2.67 16.52 -2.04
CA GLY A 25 2.03 17.08 -3.22
C GLY A 25 2.97 16.96 -4.39
N VAL A 26 3.11 15.74 -4.91
CA VAL A 26 4.04 15.44 -6.01
C VAL A 26 3.45 16.07 -7.28
N SER A 27 4.20 16.98 -7.89
CA SER A 27 3.86 17.58 -9.19
C SER A 27 4.80 17.05 -10.27
N GLY A 28 4.34 17.00 -11.52
CA GLY A 28 5.14 16.50 -12.66
C GLY A 28 4.70 15.14 -13.17
N ASP A 29 5.61 14.44 -13.86
CA ASP A 29 5.33 13.13 -14.45
C ASP A 29 5.03 12.09 -13.36
N ARG A 30 3.76 11.65 -13.32
CA ARG A 30 3.25 10.67 -12.35
C ARG A 30 3.99 9.34 -12.39
N SER A 31 4.62 8.99 -13.52
CA SER A 31 5.44 7.77 -13.61
C SER A 31 6.76 7.85 -12.84
N LEU A 32 7.15 9.04 -12.36
CA LEU A 32 8.39 9.30 -11.64
C LEU A 32 8.16 9.66 -10.17
N PHE A 33 6.93 9.51 -9.64
CA PHE A 33 6.61 9.90 -8.27
C PHE A 33 7.47 9.18 -7.22
N HIS A 34 7.72 7.87 -7.38
CA HIS A 34 8.63 7.11 -6.51
C HIS A 34 10.00 7.77 -6.29
N LYS A 35 10.56 8.45 -7.30
CA LYS A 35 11.89 9.12 -7.19
C LYS A 35 11.88 10.36 -6.31
N GLN A 36 10.70 10.89 -6.02
CA GLN A 36 10.52 12.10 -5.20
C GLN A 36 10.24 11.75 -3.74
N ILE A 37 10.05 10.47 -3.42
CA ILE A 37 9.77 10.00 -2.07
C ILE A 37 11.09 9.65 -1.38
N ILE A 38 11.40 10.42 -0.34
CA ILE A 38 12.49 10.13 0.59
C ILE A 38 11.86 9.61 1.89
N LEU A 39 12.24 8.39 2.27
CA LEU A 39 11.79 7.80 3.53
C LEU A 39 12.66 8.37 4.66
N ASP A 40 12.04 8.96 5.69
CA ASP A 40 12.72 9.62 6.84
C ASP A 40 13.41 8.64 7.81
N ALA A 41 13.47 7.39 7.41
CA ALA A 41 13.89 6.37 8.33
C ALA A 41 15.41 6.25 8.27
N ALA A 42 16.04 6.55 9.42
CA ALA A 42 17.47 6.52 9.65
C ALA A 42 17.98 5.08 9.54
N TYR A 43 18.21 4.63 8.32
CA TYR A 43 18.71 3.30 8.04
C TYR A 43 20.13 3.44 7.47
N GLU A 44 21.12 3.47 8.36
CA GLU A 44 22.52 3.70 7.97
C GLU A 44 23.09 2.56 7.11
N LYS A 45 22.52 1.35 7.24
CA LYS A 45 22.83 0.19 6.40
C LYS A 45 21.77 -0.89 6.57
N TYR A 46 21.42 -1.53 5.46
CA TYR A 46 20.55 -2.69 5.45
C TYR A 46 21.36 -3.97 5.24
N GLU A 47 20.99 -5.02 5.96
CA GLU A 47 21.38 -6.36 5.60
C GLU A 47 20.40 -6.88 4.56
N VAL A 48 20.92 -7.59 3.56
CA VAL A 48 20.10 -8.28 2.55
C VAL A 48 20.24 -9.77 2.81
N SER A 49 19.11 -10.47 2.79
CA SER A 49 19.04 -11.92 2.95
C SER A 49 18.36 -12.52 1.72
N SER A 50 18.77 -13.74 1.35
CA SER A 50 18.17 -14.46 0.22
C SER A 50 16.97 -15.27 0.70
N PHE A 51 15.84 -15.12 0.02
CA PHE A 51 14.61 -15.85 0.33
C PHE A 51 13.95 -16.34 -0.96
N LEU A 52 13.91 -17.66 -1.15
CA LEU A 52 13.28 -18.30 -2.32
C LEU A 52 13.71 -17.66 -3.66
N ASP A 53 15.02 -17.44 -3.81
CA ASP A 53 15.68 -16.80 -4.96
C ASP A 53 15.51 -15.28 -5.11
N ASP A 54 14.81 -14.63 -4.18
CA ASP A 54 14.75 -13.16 -4.08
C ASP A 54 15.84 -12.63 -3.12
N GLU A 55 16.38 -11.45 -3.43
CA GLU A 55 17.16 -10.66 -2.48
C GLU A 55 16.23 -9.64 -1.81
N VAL A 56 16.15 -9.71 -0.48
CA VAL A 56 15.22 -8.88 0.29
C VAL A 56 15.92 -8.35 1.53
N THR A 57 15.65 -7.07 1.84
CA THR A 57 16.21 -6.46 3.04
C THR A 57 15.65 -7.09 4.31
N LEU A 58 16.56 -7.34 5.26
CA LEU A 58 16.28 -7.82 6.60
C LEU A 58 16.10 -6.64 7.57
N PHE A 59 15.02 -6.70 8.35
CA PHE A 59 14.60 -5.68 9.31
C PHE A 59 14.43 -6.28 10.71
N SER A 60 14.52 -5.46 11.76
CA SER A 60 13.86 -5.73 13.04
C SER A 60 12.35 -5.49 12.93
N GLU A 61 11.58 -5.98 13.90
CA GLU A 61 10.13 -5.69 13.92
C GLU A 61 9.87 -4.18 13.98
N GLU A 62 10.58 -3.45 14.84
CA GLU A 62 10.43 -1.99 15.00
C GLU A 62 10.73 -1.26 13.70
N GLN A 63 11.79 -1.66 12.99
CA GLN A 63 12.16 -1.06 11.72
C GLN A 63 11.10 -1.33 10.64
N ALA A 64 10.55 -2.55 10.59
CA ALA A 64 9.45 -2.91 9.68
C ALA A 64 8.18 -2.09 9.96
N GLN A 65 7.83 -1.90 11.24
CA GLN A 65 6.72 -1.02 11.63
C GLN A 65 7.00 0.44 11.27
N SER A 66 8.24 0.89 11.39
CA SER A 66 8.62 2.25 10.99
C SER A 66 8.48 2.47 9.50
N LEU A 67 8.97 1.52 8.70
CA LEU A 67 8.82 1.55 7.25
C LEU A 67 7.35 1.60 6.84
N PHE A 68 6.50 0.76 7.45
CA PHE A 68 5.06 0.79 7.16
C PHE A 68 4.43 2.16 7.45
N ARG A 69 4.80 2.81 8.56
CA ARG A 69 4.32 4.15 8.90
C ARG A 69 4.77 5.21 7.90
N GLU A 70 5.98 5.09 7.35
CA GLU A 70 6.42 6.02 6.30
C GLU A 70 5.65 5.79 5.00
N LEU A 71 5.49 4.53 4.57
CA LEU A 71 4.73 4.20 3.37
C LEU A 71 3.26 4.63 3.48
N SER A 72 2.65 4.55 4.67
CA SER A 72 1.26 4.95 4.87
C SER A 72 1.03 6.47 4.84
N LYS A 73 2.08 7.29 4.93
CA LYS A 73 2.00 8.74 4.75
C LYS A 73 1.93 9.16 3.28
N ILE A 74 2.21 8.26 2.33
CA ILE A 74 2.26 8.59 0.90
C ILE A 74 0.85 8.78 0.35
N ASP A 75 0.41 10.03 0.20
CA ASP A 75 -0.99 10.34 -0.09
C ASP A 75 -1.49 9.79 -1.43
N TYR A 76 -0.70 9.85 -2.50
CA TYR A 76 -1.13 9.33 -3.80
C TYR A 76 -1.28 7.80 -3.82
N MET A 77 -0.75 7.10 -2.81
CA MET A 77 -0.88 5.65 -2.65
C MET A 77 -2.15 5.24 -1.89
N LYS A 78 -2.89 6.21 -1.31
CA LYS A 78 -4.16 5.99 -0.63
C LYS A 78 -5.28 5.92 -1.66
N PHE A 79 -5.50 4.73 -2.19
CA PHE A 79 -6.53 4.51 -3.19
C PHE A 79 -7.90 4.51 -2.54
N ASP A 80 -8.80 5.33 -3.07
CA ASP A 80 -10.22 5.37 -2.67
C ASP A 80 -11.05 4.31 -3.40
N TYR A 81 -10.40 3.43 -4.17
CA TYR A 81 -10.99 2.29 -4.84
C TYR A 81 -9.99 1.13 -4.87
N LEU A 82 -10.28 0.10 -4.08
CA LEU A 82 -9.35 -1.02 -3.86
C LEU A 82 -9.66 -2.26 -4.71
N HIS A 83 -10.69 -2.22 -5.56
CA HIS A 83 -11.03 -3.33 -6.45
C HIS A 83 -9.93 -3.65 -7.47
N ASP A 84 -9.16 -2.66 -7.90
CA ASP A 84 -8.06 -2.81 -8.87
C ASP A 84 -6.82 -2.01 -8.41
N GLY A 85 -5.69 -2.23 -9.08
CA GLY A 85 -4.46 -1.46 -8.90
C GLY A 85 -3.52 -1.96 -7.80
N CYS A 86 -3.79 -3.12 -7.19
CA CYS A 86 -2.87 -3.74 -6.23
C CYS A 86 -1.47 -3.96 -6.81
N PHE A 87 -1.38 -4.40 -8.08
CA PHE A 87 -0.11 -4.58 -8.80
C PHE A 87 0.67 -3.27 -8.95
N ALA A 88 -0.02 -2.16 -9.26
CA ALA A 88 0.63 -0.87 -9.40
C ALA A 88 1.09 -0.33 -8.05
N ARG A 89 0.30 -0.51 -6.99
CA ARG A 89 0.71 -0.11 -5.64
C ARG A 89 1.92 -0.90 -5.17
N ALA A 90 1.91 -2.23 -5.35
CA ALA A 90 3.03 -3.08 -4.99
C ALA A 90 4.30 -2.71 -5.81
N GLN A 91 4.15 -2.46 -7.12
CA GLN A 91 5.25 -1.98 -7.95
C GLN A 91 5.80 -0.65 -7.43
N GLU A 92 4.94 0.33 -7.21
CA GLU A 92 5.36 1.67 -6.77
C GLU A 92 6.03 1.64 -5.40
N PHE A 93 5.52 0.86 -4.44
CA PHE A 93 6.19 0.68 -3.16
C PHE A 93 7.56 0.01 -3.30
N SER A 94 7.70 -0.98 -4.18
CA SER A 94 9.01 -1.60 -4.42
C SER A 94 10.01 -0.65 -5.07
N LEU A 95 9.56 0.26 -5.95
CA LEU A 95 10.39 1.31 -6.53
C LEU A 95 10.78 2.37 -5.49
N ILE A 96 9.85 2.81 -4.65
CA ILE A 96 10.14 3.71 -3.52
C ILE A 96 11.20 3.06 -2.61
N GLY A 97 11.03 1.77 -2.29
CA GLY A 97 12.01 0.99 -1.54
C GLY A 97 13.40 1.06 -2.18
N LYS A 98 13.48 0.73 -3.47
CA LYS A 98 14.73 0.75 -4.23
C LYS A 98 15.43 2.11 -4.21
N GLU A 99 14.70 3.20 -4.47
CA GLU A 99 15.26 4.57 -4.45
C GLU A 99 15.77 4.96 -3.04
N ASN A 100 15.30 4.28 -2.01
CA ASN A 100 15.73 4.45 -0.62
C ASN A 100 16.66 3.31 -0.13
N GLY A 101 17.22 2.50 -1.04
CA GLY A 101 18.17 1.44 -0.71
C GLY A 101 17.56 0.20 -0.04
N ILE A 102 16.23 0.05 -0.07
CA ILE A 102 15.50 -1.08 0.48
C ILE A 102 15.13 -2.05 -0.64
N GLU A 103 15.58 -3.28 -0.51
CA GLU A 103 15.18 -4.38 -1.38
C GLU A 103 13.88 -5.00 -0.86
N MET A 104 12.81 -4.88 -1.65
CA MET A 104 11.51 -5.46 -1.34
C MET A 104 11.15 -6.49 -2.39
N GLY A 105 10.76 -7.69 -1.94
CA GLY A 105 10.12 -8.65 -2.83
C GLY A 105 8.62 -8.40 -2.94
N LYS A 106 7.95 -9.20 -3.75
CA LYS A 106 6.49 -9.23 -3.87
C LYS A 106 5.94 -10.59 -3.54
N VAL A 107 4.79 -10.58 -2.89
CA VAL A 107 4.00 -11.78 -2.65
C VAL A 107 2.68 -11.67 -3.38
N PHE A 108 2.40 -12.68 -4.18
CA PHE A 108 1.14 -12.85 -4.89
C PHE A 108 0.34 -13.94 -4.19
N LEU A 109 -0.89 -13.61 -3.81
CA LEU A 109 -1.87 -14.55 -3.30
C LEU A 109 -2.97 -14.68 -4.35
N SER A 110 -3.26 -15.89 -4.82
CA SER A 110 -4.33 -16.12 -5.77
C SER A 110 -5.18 -17.31 -5.38
N ASP A 111 -6.44 -17.29 -5.78
CA ASP A 111 -7.28 -18.48 -5.78
C ASP A 111 -6.72 -19.51 -6.80
N ARG A 112 -6.85 -20.80 -6.49
CA ARG A 112 -6.35 -21.87 -7.38
C ARG A 112 -7.25 -22.10 -8.59
N GLU A 113 -8.51 -21.74 -8.51
CA GLU A 113 -9.53 -21.89 -9.56
C GLU A 113 -9.86 -20.56 -10.26
N ASP A 114 -9.06 -19.51 -10.00
CA ASP A 114 -9.28 -18.16 -10.51
C ASP A 114 -10.65 -17.56 -10.08
N SER A 115 -11.17 -18.03 -8.95
CA SER A 115 -12.39 -17.51 -8.34
C SER A 115 -12.12 -16.18 -7.60
N PRO A 116 -13.03 -15.18 -7.67
CA PRO A 116 -12.89 -13.93 -6.94
C PRO A 116 -13.20 -14.10 -5.45
N SER A 117 -12.34 -14.81 -4.72
CA SER A 117 -12.57 -15.26 -3.33
C SER A 117 -11.78 -14.48 -2.27
N LEU A 118 -10.85 -13.60 -2.67
CA LEU A 118 -10.04 -12.81 -1.75
C LEU A 118 -10.72 -11.51 -1.36
N TYR A 119 -10.83 -11.24 -0.07
CA TYR A 119 -11.31 -9.97 0.45
C TYR A 119 -10.85 -9.80 1.90
N PRO A 120 -10.61 -8.57 2.38
CA PRO A 120 -10.32 -8.33 3.79
C PRO A 120 -11.51 -8.76 4.66
N VAL A 121 -11.27 -9.71 5.58
CA VAL A 121 -12.32 -10.24 6.47
C VAL A 121 -12.95 -9.14 7.33
N SER A 122 -12.19 -8.08 7.65
CA SER A 122 -12.71 -6.91 8.36
C SER A 122 -13.86 -6.22 7.61
N TRP A 123 -13.86 -6.26 6.27
CA TRP A 123 -14.90 -5.62 5.46
C TRP A 123 -16.25 -6.36 5.52
N GLN A 124 -16.26 -7.63 5.96
CA GLN A 124 -17.49 -8.39 6.15
C GLN A 124 -18.21 -8.05 7.46
N ASN A 125 -17.44 -7.75 8.51
CA ASN A 125 -17.98 -7.66 9.88
C ASN A 125 -18.48 -6.24 10.24
N GLU A 126 -17.95 -5.19 9.62
CA GLU A 126 -18.30 -3.79 9.97
C GLU A 126 -19.41 -3.18 9.09
N GLY A 127 -20.09 -4.03 8.32
CA GLY A 127 -21.02 -3.60 7.28
C GLY A 127 -20.22 -3.03 6.11
N ALA A 128 -20.33 -3.66 4.94
CA ALA A 128 -19.64 -3.32 3.69
C ALA A 128 -19.79 -1.84 3.22
N ARG A 129 -20.46 -0.98 3.99
CA ARG A 129 -20.74 0.42 3.75
C ARG A 129 -19.55 1.36 3.90
N LEU A 130 -18.47 0.94 4.56
CA LEU A 130 -17.27 1.78 4.79
C LEU A 130 -16.07 1.40 3.93
N ALA A 131 -16.05 0.21 3.32
CA ALA A 131 -14.97 -0.17 2.43
C ALA A 131 -15.14 0.56 1.08
N PRO A 132 -14.05 1.09 0.48
CA PRO A 132 -14.07 1.74 -0.82
C PRO A 132 -14.24 0.74 -1.98
N ILE A 133 -15.33 -0.05 -1.94
CA ILE A 133 -15.63 -1.12 -2.89
C ILE A 133 -17.01 -0.92 -3.52
N PRO A 134 -17.18 -1.27 -4.81
CA PRO A 134 -18.45 -1.15 -5.49
C PRO A 134 -19.51 -2.07 -4.88
N TYR A 135 -20.78 -1.69 -4.98
CA TYR A 135 -21.87 -2.61 -4.70
C TYR A 135 -21.74 -3.86 -5.60
N GLY A 136 -21.85 -5.05 -5.00
CA GLY A 136 -21.70 -6.32 -5.71
C GLY A 136 -20.26 -6.80 -5.88
N PHE A 137 -19.27 -6.16 -5.25
CA PHE A 137 -17.90 -6.69 -5.20
C PHE A 137 -17.88 -8.08 -4.53
N MET A 138 -17.45 -9.09 -5.28
CA MET A 138 -17.40 -10.49 -4.80
C MET A 138 -16.06 -10.85 -4.17
N GLY A 139 -14.99 -10.11 -4.50
CA GLY A 139 -13.62 -10.39 -4.08
C GLY A 139 -12.63 -10.22 -5.23
N TRP A 140 -11.35 -10.32 -4.93
CA TRP A 140 -10.28 -10.37 -5.91
C TRP A 140 -9.95 -11.81 -6.28
N LYS A 141 -9.59 -12.04 -7.55
CA LYS A 141 -9.04 -13.32 -8.01
C LYS A 141 -7.61 -13.54 -7.51
N TYR A 142 -6.87 -12.43 -7.41
CA TYR A 142 -5.55 -12.38 -6.82
C TYR A 142 -5.34 -11.04 -6.12
N HIS A 143 -4.43 -11.02 -5.16
CA HIS A 143 -3.95 -9.80 -4.53
C HIS A 143 -2.42 -9.86 -4.42
N VAL A 144 -1.78 -8.69 -4.47
CA VAL A 144 -0.33 -8.57 -4.40
C VAL A 144 0.06 -7.42 -3.49
N ALA A 145 1.10 -7.65 -2.71
CA ALA A 145 1.72 -6.67 -1.85
C ALA A 145 3.24 -6.87 -1.83
N VAL A 146 3.97 -5.85 -1.38
CA VAL A 146 5.41 -5.99 -1.14
C VAL A 146 5.67 -6.68 0.20
N TYR A 147 6.80 -7.38 0.29
CA TYR A 147 7.28 -7.97 1.52
C TYR A 147 8.74 -7.61 1.79
N ILE A 148 9.08 -7.64 3.08
CA ILE A 148 10.43 -7.60 3.61
C ILE A 148 10.65 -8.80 4.52
N LEU A 149 11.90 -9.09 4.88
CA LEU A 149 12.19 -10.07 5.92
C LEU A 149 12.33 -9.38 7.28
N VAL A 150 11.80 -10.01 8.31
CA VAL A 150 11.95 -9.56 9.69
C VAL A 150 12.57 -10.67 10.52
N ASN A 151 13.67 -10.36 11.22
CA ASN A 151 14.29 -11.30 12.13
C ASN A 151 13.55 -11.28 13.48
N ILE A 152 12.90 -12.39 13.83
CA ILE A 152 12.27 -12.61 15.14
C ILE A 152 12.93 -13.83 15.76
N ASP A 153 13.61 -13.65 16.89
CA ASP A 153 14.29 -14.73 17.62
C ASP A 153 15.21 -15.59 16.73
N GLY A 154 15.96 -14.93 15.84
CA GLY A 154 16.90 -15.59 14.92
C GLY A 154 16.24 -16.28 13.72
N LYS A 155 14.94 -16.05 13.48
CA LYS A 155 14.23 -16.56 12.30
C LYS A 155 13.79 -15.41 11.40
N ASP A 156 14.10 -15.55 10.12
CA ASP A 156 13.66 -14.59 9.10
C ASP A 156 12.23 -14.93 8.68
N ILE A 157 11.31 -14.00 8.96
CA ILE A 157 9.88 -14.15 8.72
C ILE A 157 9.45 -13.10 7.67
N PRO A 158 8.78 -13.49 6.59
CA PRO A 158 8.21 -12.53 5.64
C PRO A 158 7.13 -11.68 6.29
N TYR A 159 7.32 -10.36 6.26
CA TYR A 159 6.34 -9.36 6.68
C TYR A 159 5.83 -8.59 5.48
N ILE A 160 4.51 -8.38 5.45
CA ILE A 160 3.80 -7.73 4.35
C ILE A 160 3.57 -6.27 4.68
N LEU A 161 3.84 -5.39 3.70
CA LEU A 161 3.55 -3.97 3.77
C LEU A 161 2.41 -3.65 2.80
N ASP A 162 1.17 -3.82 3.27
CA ASP A 162 -0.03 -3.59 2.47
C ASP A 162 -0.90 -2.50 3.10
N VAL A 163 -0.61 -1.24 2.78
CA VAL A 163 -1.32 -0.06 3.28
C VAL A 163 -2.80 -0.07 2.89
N GLY A 164 -3.20 -0.79 1.84
CA GLY A 164 -4.59 -0.89 1.41
C GLY A 164 -5.44 -1.86 2.23
N VAL A 165 -4.82 -2.79 2.96
CA VAL A 165 -5.50 -3.89 3.65
C VAL A 165 -5.18 -3.95 5.15
N ALA A 166 -4.00 -3.51 5.56
CA ALA A 166 -3.52 -3.59 6.94
C ALA A 166 -3.30 -2.19 7.54
N ASP A 167 -3.31 -2.13 8.88
CA ASP A 167 -3.01 -0.94 9.67
C ASP A 167 -1.52 -0.84 10.07
N LYS A 168 -0.77 -1.92 9.86
CA LYS A 168 0.64 -2.05 10.22
C LYS A 168 1.33 -3.16 9.42
N ALA A 169 2.66 -3.26 9.51
CA ALA A 169 3.37 -4.40 8.95
C ALA A 169 2.95 -5.68 9.68
N ILE A 170 2.62 -6.74 8.94
CA ILE A 170 2.13 -7.99 9.53
C ILE A 170 2.82 -9.22 8.91
N PRO A 171 3.00 -10.33 9.66
CA PRO A 171 3.51 -11.57 9.09
C PRO A 171 2.63 -12.07 7.94
N LEU A 172 3.23 -12.68 6.92
CA LEU A 172 2.54 -13.27 5.77
C LEU A 172 1.32 -14.12 6.18
N LYS A 173 1.48 -15.02 7.16
CA LYS A 173 0.38 -15.87 7.62
C LYS A 173 -0.82 -15.07 8.13
N LYS A 174 -0.58 -13.92 8.78
CA LYS A 174 -1.65 -13.03 9.27
C LYS A 174 -2.32 -12.31 8.10
N TRP A 175 -1.55 -11.87 7.09
CA TRP A 175 -2.09 -11.23 5.89
C TRP A 175 -2.96 -12.19 5.07
N VAL A 176 -2.49 -13.41 4.79
CA VAL A 176 -3.24 -14.47 4.08
C VAL A 176 -4.58 -14.74 4.76
N ARG A 177 -4.56 -14.99 6.07
CA ARG A 177 -5.79 -15.22 6.84
C ARG A 177 -6.70 -13.97 6.88
N GLY A 178 -6.09 -12.78 6.92
CA GLY A 178 -6.82 -11.51 6.89
C GLY A 178 -7.59 -11.30 5.59
N LEU A 179 -7.20 -11.99 4.51
CA LEU A 179 -7.85 -11.97 3.20
C LEU A 179 -8.83 -13.14 2.98
N GLY A 180 -9.14 -13.91 4.02
CA GLY A 180 -10.05 -15.06 3.95
C GLY A 180 -9.47 -16.28 3.24
N ALA A 181 -8.19 -16.27 2.88
CA ALA A 181 -7.54 -17.34 2.15
C ALA A 181 -7.13 -18.53 3.04
N THR A 182 -7.13 -19.73 2.44
CA THR A 182 -6.63 -20.97 3.06
C THR A 182 -5.63 -21.67 2.13
N GLU A 183 -4.77 -22.53 2.67
CA GLU A 183 -3.73 -23.22 1.88
C GLU A 183 -4.31 -24.21 0.85
N GLU A 184 -5.51 -24.72 1.13
CA GLU A 184 -6.24 -25.66 0.28
C GLU A 184 -6.77 -24.99 -0.99
N THR A 185 -7.29 -23.77 -0.87
CA THR A 185 -7.98 -23.05 -1.95
C THR A 185 -7.12 -21.99 -2.63
N HIS A 186 -6.06 -21.54 -1.96
CA HIS A 186 -5.19 -20.47 -2.45
C HIS A 186 -3.75 -20.92 -2.60
N GLN A 187 -3.02 -20.17 -3.42
CA GLN A 187 -1.60 -20.36 -3.64
C GLN A 187 -0.84 -19.04 -3.41
N ILE A 188 0.38 -19.17 -2.90
CA ILE A 188 1.30 -18.06 -2.68
C ILE A 188 2.44 -18.20 -3.67
N LYS A 189 2.82 -17.10 -4.33
CA LYS A 189 4.01 -17.01 -5.17
C LYS A 189 4.82 -15.79 -4.76
N PHE A 190 6.11 -16.00 -4.53
CA PHE A 190 7.07 -14.93 -4.31
C PHE A 190 7.76 -14.58 -5.61
N ARG A 191 8.08 -13.30 -5.78
CA ARG A 191 8.84 -12.77 -6.92
C ARG A 191 9.64 -11.56 -6.49
N ASP A 192 10.75 -11.32 -7.18
CA ASP A 192 11.47 -10.07 -7.10
C ASP A 192 10.63 -8.84 -7.53
N ARG A 193 11.14 -7.65 -7.21
CA ARG A 193 10.49 -6.37 -7.52
C ARG A 193 10.21 -6.15 -9.02
N GLY A 194 10.96 -6.77 -9.91
CA GLY A 194 10.81 -6.62 -11.36
C GLY A 194 9.56 -7.29 -11.94
N TYR A 195 8.90 -8.19 -11.20
CA TYR A 195 7.66 -8.84 -11.65
C TYR A 195 6.42 -8.04 -11.29
N ILE A 196 5.55 -7.78 -12.26
CA ILE A 196 4.26 -7.10 -12.03
C ILE A 196 3.13 -8.11 -11.82
N PHE A 197 3.20 -9.26 -12.50
CA PHE A 197 2.23 -10.36 -12.37
C PHE A 197 2.93 -11.67 -11.98
N ALA A 198 2.20 -12.52 -11.26
CA ALA A 198 2.74 -13.78 -10.70
C ALA A 198 3.24 -14.77 -11.76
N ASP A 199 2.62 -14.76 -12.94
CA ASP A 199 2.81 -15.67 -14.06
C ASP A 199 3.61 -15.05 -15.23
N SER A 200 4.06 -13.80 -15.08
CA SER A 200 4.93 -13.17 -16.07
C SER A 200 6.19 -14.02 -16.30
N ARG A 201 6.55 -14.23 -17.58
CA ARG A 201 7.73 -15.02 -17.96
C ARG A 201 9.05 -14.30 -17.69
N HIS A 202 9.01 -12.97 -17.69
CA HIS A 202 10.18 -12.12 -17.55
C HIS A 202 9.86 -10.94 -16.63
N PRO A 203 10.85 -10.43 -15.89
CA PRO A 203 10.70 -9.18 -15.17
C PRO A 203 10.46 -8.07 -16.18
N MET A 204 9.56 -7.19 -15.80
CA MET A 204 9.17 -6.01 -16.57
C MET A 204 10.10 -4.82 -16.28
N GLY A 205 10.92 -4.92 -15.23
CA GLY A 205 11.93 -3.93 -14.87
C GLY A 205 11.39 -2.83 -13.94
N ASP A 206 12.17 -1.76 -13.80
CA ASP A 206 11.90 -0.70 -12.84
C ASP A 206 11.09 0.45 -13.46
N TYR A 207 9.87 0.16 -13.89
CA TYR A 207 8.93 1.18 -14.34
C TYR A 207 7.68 1.24 -13.45
N SER A 208 7.09 2.43 -13.34
CA SER A 208 5.88 2.65 -12.58
C SER A 208 4.64 2.62 -13.46
N ASN A 209 3.59 1.95 -12.98
CA ASN A 209 2.24 1.98 -13.56
C ASN A 209 1.29 2.92 -12.79
N ILE A 210 1.81 3.70 -11.84
CA ILE A 210 0.96 4.44 -10.91
C ILE A 210 0.17 5.55 -11.62
N ALA A 211 0.75 6.16 -12.66
CA ALA A 211 0.11 7.25 -13.41
C ALA A 211 -1.25 6.84 -13.99
N GLY A 212 -1.32 5.66 -14.62
CA GLY A 212 -2.56 5.13 -15.18
C GLY A 212 -3.58 4.83 -14.08
N GLN A 213 -3.14 4.20 -12.99
CA GLN A 213 -4.03 3.90 -11.88
C GLN A 213 -4.56 5.15 -11.19
N LEU A 214 -3.75 6.18 -11.00
CA LEU A 214 -4.22 7.45 -10.44
C LEU A 214 -5.28 8.10 -11.33
N ARG A 215 -5.13 8.02 -12.66
CA ARG A 215 -6.15 8.49 -13.61
C ARG A 215 -7.44 7.68 -13.46
N ASP A 216 -7.35 6.35 -13.37
CA ASP A 216 -8.53 5.50 -13.18
C ASP A 216 -9.25 5.87 -11.87
N GLN A 217 -8.51 6.10 -10.78
CA GLN A 217 -9.09 6.54 -9.50
C GLN A 217 -9.78 7.91 -9.61
N GLU A 218 -9.19 8.87 -10.34
CA GLU A 218 -9.81 10.17 -10.62
C GLU A 218 -11.13 10.00 -11.39
N LEU A 219 -11.11 9.23 -12.49
CA LEU A 219 -12.31 8.97 -13.29
C LEU A 219 -13.40 8.29 -12.46
N ILE A 220 -13.05 7.29 -11.64
CA ILE A 220 -14.00 6.61 -10.76
C ILE A 220 -14.63 7.59 -9.76
N ARG A 221 -13.87 8.53 -9.19
CA ARG A 221 -14.42 9.57 -8.30
C ARG A 221 -15.36 10.52 -9.02
N GLU A 222 -15.09 10.82 -10.29
CA GLU A 222 -15.88 11.75 -11.10
C GLU A 222 -17.19 11.13 -11.63
N MET A 223 -17.14 9.95 -12.23
CA MET A 223 -18.30 9.32 -12.89
C MET A 223 -18.94 8.18 -12.10
N GLY A 224 -18.31 7.73 -11.02
CA GLY A 224 -18.70 6.54 -10.29
C GLY A 224 -18.22 5.26 -10.96
N ILE A 225 -18.07 4.21 -10.17
CA ILE A 225 -17.43 2.97 -10.61
C ILE A 225 -18.19 2.22 -11.70
N SER A 226 -19.52 2.14 -11.61
CA SER A 226 -20.32 1.39 -12.59
C SER A 226 -20.18 1.98 -14.00
N GLU A 227 -20.18 3.31 -14.10
CA GLU A 227 -20.00 4.02 -15.37
C GLU A 227 -18.56 3.84 -15.88
N PHE A 228 -17.55 3.96 -15.01
CA PHE A 228 -16.16 3.73 -15.38
C PHE A 228 -15.95 2.34 -16.00
N LEU A 229 -16.48 1.28 -15.36
CA LEU A 229 -16.34 -0.08 -15.87
C LEU A 229 -17.05 -0.24 -17.23
N PHE A 230 -18.28 0.29 -17.36
CA PHE A 230 -19.01 0.26 -18.62
C PHE A 230 -18.24 0.93 -19.76
N GLN A 231 -17.68 2.11 -19.52
CA GLN A 231 -16.89 2.85 -20.51
C GLN A 231 -15.60 2.11 -20.89
N ARG A 232 -14.89 1.53 -19.92
CA ARG A 232 -13.67 0.73 -20.14
C ARG A 232 -13.95 -0.53 -20.96
N GLU A 233 -15.00 -1.27 -20.63
CA GLU A 233 -15.40 -2.49 -21.36
C GLU A 233 -15.90 -2.20 -22.77
N SER A 234 -16.49 -1.03 -22.98
CA SER A 234 -16.95 -0.56 -24.28
C SER A 234 -15.84 0.04 -25.16
N GLY A 235 -14.61 0.17 -24.64
CA GLY A 235 -13.45 0.69 -25.36
C GLY A 235 -13.42 2.21 -25.54
N TRP A 236 -14.17 2.96 -24.72
CA TRP A 236 -14.16 4.43 -24.74
C TRP A 236 -13.07 5.03 -23.85
N LEU A 237 -12.50 4.24 -22.94
CA LEU A 237 -11.37 4.58 -22.06
C LEU A 237 -10.13 3.75 -22.38
#